data_AF-A0A2A4TS23-F1
#
_entry.id   AF-A0A2A4TS23-F1
#
_cell.length_a   1.000
_cell.length_b   1.000
_cell.length_c   1.000
_cell.angle_alpha   90.00
_cell.angle_beta   90.00
_cell.angle_gamma   90.00
#
_symmetry.space_group_name_H-M   'P 1'
#
loop_
_entity.id
_entity.type
_entity.pdbx_description
1 polymer ?
#
loop_
_entity_poly.entity_id
_entity_poly.type
_entity_poly.pdbx_seq_one_letter_code
_entity_poly.pdbx_strand_id
1 'polypeptide(L)'
;MFSGKALKKMPLGLALIRSLNAEGMSIFSTGQARELADSIGLKNDHLVEALYHLRQIGWIVSLHRGLYAISTSLPGVSPVHEFEVAMALVNPAAISHWSAFHVHELT
;
A
#
# COMPACT_ATOMS: atom_id res chain seq x y z
N MET A 1 -8.42 14.32 -16.34
CA MET A 1 -9.07 13.45 -17.36
C MET A 1 -8.42 12.07 -17.30
N PHE A 2 -9.15 11.04 -16.87
CA PHE A 2 -8.64 9.68 -16.84
C PHE A 2 -8.60 9.11 -18.27
N SER A 3 -7.43 8.66 -18.72
CA SER A 3 -7.24 8.06 -20.05
C SER A 3 -7.98 6.70 -20.13
N GLY A 4 -8.68 6.44 -21.25
CA GLY A 4 -9.54 5.26 -21.45
C GLY A 4 -8.84 3.89 -21.33
N LYS A 5 -7.50 3.86 -21.30
CA LYS A 5 -6.70 2.65 -21.03
C LYS A 5 -6.62 2.30 -19.54
N ALA A 6 -6.66 3.31 -18.66
CA ALA A 6 -6.61 3.16 -17.20
C ALA A 6 -7.86 2.42 -16.65
N LEU A 7 -9.03 2.69 -17.25
CA LEU A 7 -10.31 2.07 -16.86
C LEU A 7 -10.34 0.55 -17.06
N LYS A 8 -9.68 0.02 -18.09
CA LYS A 8 -9.62 -1.44 -18.32
C LYS A 8 -8.72 -2.18 -17.31
N LYS A 9 -7.76 -1.48 -16.71
CA LYS A 9 -6.73 -2.08 -15.83
C LYS A 9 -6.97 -1.81 -14.34
N MET A 10 -7.88 -0.89 -14.03
CA MET A 10 -8.37 -0.60 -12.68
C MET A 10 -8.92 -1.83 -11.94
N PRO A 11 -9.59 -2.82 -12.58
CA PRO A 11 -10.03 -4.03 -11.89
C PRO A 11 -8.87 -4.86 -11.33
N LEU A 12 -7.76 -4.98 -12.08
CA LEU A 12 -6.56 -5.69 -11.64
C LEU A 12 -5.79 -4.91 -10.57
N GLY A 13 -5.71 -3.58 -10.69
CA GLY A 13 -5.13 -2.73 -9.65
C GLY A 13 -5.92 -2.79 -8.33
N LEU A 14 -7.25 -2.83 -8.41
CA LEU A 14 -8.11 -3.03 -7.24
C LEU A 14 -7.97 -4.44 -6.67
N ALA A 15 -7.87 -5.47 -7.53
CA ALA A 15 -7.62 -6.84 -7.09
C ALA A 15 -6.29 -6.94 -6.31
N LEU A 16 -5.22 -6.28 -6.79
CA LEU A 16 -3.96 -6.18 -6.07
C LEU A 16 -4.12 -5.53 -4.69
N ILE A 17 -4.82 -4.40 -4.60
CA ILE A 17 -5.08 -3.73 -3.30
C ILE A 17 -5.87 -4.64 -2.36
N ARG A 18 -6.87 -5.36 -2.88
CA ARG A 18 -7.67 -6.29 -2.06
C ARG A 18 -6.81 -7.46 -1.56
N SER A 19 -5.92 -8.00 -2.39
CA SER A 19 -4.97 -9.03 -1.99
C SER A 19 -4.00 -8.52 -0.92
N LEU A 20 -3.43 -7.32 -1.09
CA LEU A 20 -2.57 -6.69 -0.10
C LEU A 20 -3.28 -6.50 1.24
N ASN A 21 -4.51 -5.99 1.20
CA ASN A 21 -5.31 -5.77 2.41
C ASN A 21 -5.72 -7.10 3.09
N ALA A 22 -6.01 -8.15 2.30
CA ALA A 22 -6.30 -9.48 2.83
C ALA A 22 -5.09 -10.11 3.56
N GLU A 23 -3.86 -9.76 3.16
CA GLU A 23 -2.62 -10.13 3.82
C GLU A 23 -2.25 -9.18 4.99
N GLY A 24 -3.13 -8.23 5.33
CA GLY A 24 -2.88 -7.24 6.40
C GLY A 24 -1.86 -6.17 6.03
N MET A 25 -1.50 -6.01 4.76
CA MET A 25 -0.53 -5.03 4.29
C MET A 25 -1.19 -3.69 3.96
N SER A 26 -1.12 -2.76 4.91
CA SER A 26 -1.46 -1.34 4.74
C SER A 26 -0.35 -0.55 4.04
N ILE A 27 0.90 -0.98 4.22
CA ILE A 27 2.12 -0.45 3.60
C ILE A 27 2.85 -1.60 2.90
N PHE A 28 3.33 -1.36 1.69
CA PHE A 28 3.97 -2.39 0.87
C PHE A 28 5.06 -1.84 -0.03
N SER A 29 6.06 -2.68 -0.29
CA SER A 29 7.12 -2.44 -1.26
C SER A 29 6.72 -2.89 -2.67
N THR A 30 7.43 -2.41 -3.68
CA THR A 30 7.30 -2.95 -5.05
C THR A 30 7.61 -4.45 -5.15
N GLY A 31 8.43 -4.99 -4.24
CA GLY A 31 8.75 -6.41 -4.18
C GLY A 31 7.54 -7.23 -3.74
N GLN A 32 6.94 -6.86 -2.61
CA GLN A 32 5.71 -7.50 -2.10
C GLN A 32 4.55 -7.37 -3.10
N ALA A 33 4.39 -6.19 -3.72
CA ALA A 33 3.40 -6.01 -4.76
C ALA A 33 3.64 -6.91 -5.97
N ARG A 34 4.90 -7.24 -6.29
CA ARG A 34 5.26 -8.16 -7.37
C ARG A 34 4.94 -9.61 -7.05
N GLU A 35 5.28 -10.06 -5.84
CA GLU A 35 4.96 -11.41 -5.37
C GLU A 35 3.45 -11.67 -5.41
N LEU A 36 2.65 -10.71 -4.95
CA LEU A 36 1.19 -10.81 -5.04
C LEU A 36 0.64 -10.58 -6.44
N ALA A 37 1.29 -9.76 -7.27
CA ALA A 37 0.90 -9.57 -8.66
C ALA A 37 1.04 -10.89 -9.45
N ASP A 38 2.12 -11.64 -9.21
CA ASP A 38 2.35 -12.93 -9.86
C ASP A 38 1.27 -13.96 -9.46
N SER A 39 0.81 -13.95 -8.20
CA SER A 39 -0.24 -14.87 -7.73
C SER A 39 -1.63 -14.59 -8.34
N ILE A 40 -1.89 -13.35 -8.77
CA ILE A 40 -3.13 -12.95 -9.45
C ILE A 40 -3.00 -12.84 -10.98
N GLY A 41 -1.86 -13.27 -11.55
CA GLY A 41 -1.61 -13.28 -12.99
C GLY A 41 -1.31 -11.90 -13.61
N LEU A 42 -0.93 -10.92 -12.80
CA LEU A 42 -0.55 -9.58 -13.26
C LEU A 42 0.94 -9.53 -13.62
N LYS A 43 1.24 -9.43 -14.93
CA LYS A 43 2.62 -9.31 -15.41
C LYS A 43 3.33 -8.06 -14.86
N ASN A 44 4.65 -8.15 -14.71
CA ASN A 44 5.51 -7.07 -14.22
C ASN A 44 5.34 -5.71 -14.93
N ASP A 45 5.28 -5.69 -16.25
CA ASP A 45 5.09 -4.43 -17.00
C ASP A 45 3.74 -3.78 -16.66
N HIS A 46 2.73 -4.60 -16.37
CA HIS A 46 1.39 -4.14 -15.98
C HIS A 46 1.32 -3.72 -14.51
N LEU A 47 2.17 -4.26 -13.64
CA LEU A 47 2.28 -3.83 -12.24
C LEU A 47 2.71 -2.36 -12.15
N VAL A 48 3.75 -1.97 -12.89
CA VAL A 48 4.25 -0.58 -12.87
C VAL A 48 3.18 0.40 -13.35
N GLU A 49 2.46 0.05 -14.43
CA GLU A 49 1.35 0.85 -14.95
C GLU A 49 0.18 0.91 -13.96
N ALA A 50 -0.15 -0.20 -13.28
CA ALA A 50 -1.18 -0.24 -12.24
C ALA A 50 -0.82 0.66 -11.05
N LEU A 51 0.40 0.55 -10.52
CA LEU A 51 0.87 1.41 -9.42
C LEU A 51 0.86 2.89 -9.82
N TYR A 52 1.26 3.21 -11.05
CA TYR A 52 1.17 4.57 -11.56
C TYR A 52 -0.28 5.09 -11.53
N HIS A 53 -1.23 4.33 -12.04
CA HIS A 53 -2.64 4.74 -12.06
C HIS A 53 -3.25 4.82 -10.66
N LEU A 54 -2.98 3.86 -9.79
CA LEU A 54 -3.42 3.86 -8.40
C LEU A 54 -2.91 5.10 -7.64
N ARG A 55 -1.68 5.53 -7.92
CA ARG A 55 -1.12 6.76 -7.36
C ARG A 55 -1.78 8.01 -7.93
N GLN A 56 -2.00 8.05 -9.24
CA GLN A 56 -2.66 9.19 -9.91
C GLN A 56 -4.09 9.41 -9.41
N ILE A 57 -4.80 8.35 -9.05
CA ILE A 57 -6.18 8.43 -8.52
C ILE A 57 -6.22 8.57 -6.99
N GLY A 58 -5.06 8.63 -6.32
CA GLY A 58 -4.95 8.81 -4.88
C GLY A 58 -5.30 7.60 -4.02
N TRP A 59 -5.36 6.39 -4.60
CA TRP A 59 -5.64 5.15 -3.87
C TRP A 59 -4.41 4.58 -3.18
N ILE A 60 -3.22 4.95 -3.65
CA ILE A 60 -1.96 4.72 -2.94
C ILE A 60 -1.15 6.00 -2.87
N VAL A 61 -0.33 6.12 -1.84
CA VAL A 61 0.59 7.25 -1.63
C VAL A 61 2.01 6.70 -1.54
N SER A 62 2.97 7.36 -2.21
CA SER A 62 4.38 6.98 -2.12
C SER A 62 4.98 7.52 -0.82
N LEU A 63 5.57 6.65 -0.01
CA LEU A 63 6.27 7.02 1.22
C LEU A 63 7.77 7.26 0.95
N HIS A 64 8.39 6.37 0.16
CA HIS A 64 9.73 6.55 -0.41
C HIS A 64 9.81 5.84 -1.77
N ARG A 65 10.97 5.91 -2.45
CA ARG A 65 11.19 5.20 -3.72
C ARG A 65 10.91 3.69 -3.58
N GLY A 66 9.80 3.23 -4.14
CA GLY A 66 9.40 1.82 -4.14
C GLY A 66 8.63 1.35 -2.91
N LEU A 67 8.21 2.27 -2.03
CA LEU A 67 7.36 1.99 -0.87
C LEU A 67 6.09 2.83 -0.92
N TYR A 68 4.96 2.17 -0.68
CA TYR A 68 3.63 2.74 -0.84
C TYR A 68 2.75 2.43 0.37
N ALA A 69 1.86 3.35 0.71
CA ALA A 69 0.75 3.13 1.63
C ALA A 69 -0.57 3.12 0.88
N ILE A 70 -1.52 2.30 1.30
CA ILE A 70 -2.91 2.35 0.82
C ILE A 70 -3.59 3.58 1.44
N SER A 71 -4.28 4.35 0.61
CA SER A 71 -4.95 5.58 1.02
C SER A 71 -6.28 5.31 1.72
N THR A 72 -6.59 6.11 2.75
CA THR A 72 -7.91 6.17 3.40
C THR A 72 -9.03 6.65 2.49
N SER A 73 -8.68 7.20 1.32
CA SER A 73 -9.66 7.59 0.31
C SER A 73 -10.35 6.39 -0.35
N LEU A 74 -9.83 5.16 -0.16
CA LEU A 74 -10.47 3.95 -0.63
C LEU A 74 -11.53 3.48 0.39
N PRO A 75 -12.81 3.34 0.01
CA PRO A 75 -13.84 2.83 0.90
C PRO A 75 -13.51 1.43 1.43
N GLY A 76 -13.67 1.22 2.73
CA GLY A 76 -13.39 -0.07 3.38
C GLY A 76 -11.91 -0.29 3.75
N VAL A 77 -11.07 0.75 3.68
CA VAL A 77 -9.69 0.70 4.18
C VAL A 77 -9.57 1.53 5.47
N SER A 78 -8.98 0.92 6.49
CA SER A 78 -8.65 1.62 7.74
C SER A 78 -7.43 2.53 7.55
N PRO A 79 -7.37 3.69 8.23
CA PRO A 79 -6.19 4.54 8.21
C PRO A 79 -4.95 3.77 8.65
N VAL A 80 -3.86 3.95 7.89
CA VAL A 80 -2.54 3.44 8.26
C VAL A 80 -2.08 4.16 9.52
N HIS A 81 -1.66 3.41 10.53
CA HIS A 81 -1.18 4.00 11.78
C HIS A 81 0.16 4.72 11.56
N GLU A 82 0.38 5.86 12.22
CA GLU A 82 1.62 6.65 12.06
C GLU A 82 2.90 5.85 12.37
N PHE A 83 2.85 4.97 13.37
CA PHE A 83 3.93 4.03 13.69
C PHE A 83 4.22 3.01 12.57
N GLU A 84 3.20 2.52 11.86
CA GLU A 84 3.43 1.63 10.70
C GLU A 84 4.22 2.37 9.62
N VAL A 85 3.89 3.65 9.38
CA VAL A 85 4.61 4.50 8.43
C VAL A 85 6.06 4.72 8.86
N ALA A 86 6.28 5.06 10.13
CA ALA A 86 7.64 5.28 10.67
C ALA A 86 8.51 4.01 10.57
N MET A 87 7.95 2.86 10.94
CA MET A 87 8.64 1.56 10.90
C MET A 87 8.95 1.09 9.49
N ALA A 88 8.11 1.44 8.50
CA ALA A 88 8.39 1.11 7.11
C ALA A 88 9.46 2.03 6.47
N LEU A 89 9.59 3.27 6.96
CA LEU A 89 10.56 4.24 6.46
C LEU A 89 11.98 4.04 7.01
N VAL A 90 12.12 3.46 8.22
CA VAL A 90 13.40 3.29 8.91
C VAL A 90 13.61 1.82 9.25
N ASN A 91 14.67 1.21 8.73
CA ASN A 91 15.04 -0.17 9.05
C ASN A 91 16.56 -0.27 9.30
N PRO A 92 17.02 -0.78 10.47
CA PRO A 92 16.22 -1.28 11.59
C PRO A 92 15.55 -0.18 12.43
N ALA A 93 14.32 -0.42 12.89
CA ALA A 93 13.60 0.43 13.84
C ALA A 93 12.82 -0.41 14.87
N ALA A 94 12.57 0.16 16.04
CA ALA A 94 11.71 -0.42 17.08
C ALA A 94 10.95 0.71 17.80
N ILE A 95 9.66 0.50 18.07
CA ILE A 95 8.86 1.42 18.91
C ILE A 95 9.37 1.31 20.34
N SER A 96 9.73 2.42 20.98
CA SER A 96 10.25 2.43 22.35
C SER A 96 9.65 3.53 23.22
N HIS A 97 9.83 3.41 24.54
CA HIS A 97 9.41 4.39 25.55
C HIS A 97 7.89 4.70 25.52
N TRP A 98 7.50 5.97 25.52
CA TRP A 98 6.10 6.41 25.69
C TRP A 98 5.20 6.01 24.52
N SER A 99 5.77 5.86 23.32
CA SER A 99 5.05 5.34 22.15
C SER A 99 4.60 3.89 22.35
N ALA A 100 5.36 3.07 23.10
CA ALA A 100 4.98 1.70 23.40
C ALA A 100 3.87 1.62 24.47
N PHE A 101 3.88 2.51 25.46
CA PHE A 101 2.80 2.56 26.46
C PHE A 101 1.49 3.09 25.89
N HIS A 102 1.54 4.08 24.99
CA HIS A 102 0.34 4.59 24.33
C HIS A 102 -0.32 3.53 23.43
N VAL A 103 0.46 2.73 22.70
CA VAL A 103 -0.03 1.62 21.87
C VAL A 103 -0.71 0.51 22.70
N HIS A 104 -0.34 0.38 23.98
CA HIS A 104 -0.90 -0.61 24.88
C HIS A 104 -1.90 -0.03 25.90
N GLU A 105 -2.39 1.19 25.68
CA GLU A 105 -3.37 1.88 26.55
C GLU A 105 -2.97 1.94 28.04
N LEU A 106 -1.67 1.96 28.33
CA LEU A 106 -1.16 2.03 29.70
C LEU A 106 -1.07 3.47 30.24
N THR A 107 -1.61 4.43 29.48
CA THR A 107 -1.76 5.87 29.75
C THR A 107 -2.90 6.41 28.91
#